data_AF-A0A7X8N7H1-F1
#
_entry.id   AF-A0A7X8N7H1-F1
#
_cell.length_a   1.000
_cell.length_b   1.000
_cell.length_c   1.000
_cell.angle_alpha   90.00
_cell.angle_beta   90.00
_cell.angle_gamma   90.00
#
_symmetry.space_group_name_H-M   'P 1'
#
loop_
_entity.id
_entity.type
_entity.pdbx_description
1 polymer ?
#
loop_
_entity_poly.entity_id
_entity_poly.type
_entity_poly.pdbx_seq_one_letter_code
_entity_poly.pdbx_strand_id
1 'polypeptide(L)'
;MKKTVLSLFLTLTFTFAYSQLFISENSNIIDLKAKKAKITIDNFTYKGDFQIFTSKKDNKDFLIFSYFSRTIVFSTNKPLNEIINNKSIDEFDITDIKVIHSKEIKSIIREIKKRGVHNIQNFIIVFDGLDNITFKNQNSLINQQ
;
A
#
# COMPACT_ATOMS: atom_id res chain seq x y z
N MET A 1 -41.61 -42.36 8.41
CA MET A 1 -41.01 -41.42 7.43
C MET A 1 -40.96 -39.94 7.87
N LYS A 2 -41.23 -39.59 9.15
CA LYS A 2 -41.24 -38.17 9.60
C LYS A 2 -39.94 -37.68 10.27
N LYS A 3 -39.01 -38.57 10.61
CA LYS A 3 -37.77 -38.21 11.36
C LYS A 3 -36.61 -37.75 10.47
N THR A 4 -36.62 -38.10 9.18
CA THR A 4 -35.56 -37.75 8.22
C THR A 4 -35.64 -36.30 7.74
N VAL A 5 -36.84 -35.72 7.67
CA VAL A 5 -37.04 -34.32 7.24
C VAL A 5 -36.53 -33.32 8.28
N LEU A 6 -36.69 -33.64 9.57
CA LEU A 6 -36.22 -32.77 10.67
C LEU A 6 -34.68 -32.70 10.72
N SER A 7 -34.00 -33.82 10.41
CA SER A 7 -32.53 -33.87 10.33
C SER A 7 -31.99 -33.09 9.13
N LEU A 8 -32.73 -33.05 8.02
CA LEU A 8 -32.36 -32.29 6.84
C LEU A 8 -32.48 -30.78 7.10
N PHE A 9 -33.50 -30.35 7.84
CA PHE A 9 -33.66 -28.95 8.23
C PHE A 9 -32.60 -28.46 9.22
N LEU A 10 -32.12 -29.35 10.11
CA LEU A 10 -31.11 -29.00 11.11
C LEU A 10 -29.68 -28.90 10.55
N THR A 11 -29.42 -29.52 9.40
CA THR A 11 -28.09 -29.48 8.73
C THR A 11 -27.95 -28.29 7.78
N LEU A 12 -29.06 -27.65 7.41
CA LEU A 12 -29.08 -26.49 6.51
C LEU A 12 -28.88 -25.13 7.22
N THR A 13 -28.98 -25.06 8.56
CA THR A 13 -29.05 -23.78 9.29
C THR A 13 -27.72 -23.19 9.77
N PHE A 14 -26.57 -23.85 9.58
CA PHE A 14 -25.31 -23.38 10.18
C PHE A 14 -24.07 -23.46 9.27
N THR A 15 -24.23 -23.24 7.96
CA THR A 15 -23.09 -22.88 7.11
C THR A 15 -23.11 -21.39 6.83
N PHE A 16 -22.82 -20.59 7.85
CA PHE A 16 -22.32 -19.23 7.63
C PHE A 16 -20.91 -19.36 7.04
N ALA A 17 -20.85 -19.47 5.71
CA ALA A 17 -19.58 -19.42 5.00
C ALA A 17 -19.06 -17.99 5.08
N TYR A 18 -18.15 -17.75 6.02
CA TYR A 18 -17.32 -16.54 5.99
C TYR A 18 -16.43 -16.64 4.75
N SER A 19 -16.72 -15.84 3.73
CA SER A 19 -15.83 -15.67 2.58
C SER A 19 -14.54 -15.02 3.09
N GLN A 20 -13.49 -15.81 3.24
CA GLN A 20 -12.16 -15.29 3.51
C GLN A 20 -11.61 -14.73 2.20
N LEU A 21 -11.37 -13.43 2.16
CA LEU A 21 -10.76 -12.78 1.01
C LEU A 21 -9.28 -13.21 0.92
N PHE A 22 -8.97 -14.10 -0.02
CA PHE A 22 -7.59 -14.47 -0.33
C PHE A 22 -6.95 -13.38 -1.19
N ILE A 23 -6.29 -12.42 -0.53
CA ILE A 23 -5.42 -11.49 -1.24
C ILE A 23 -4.09 -12.20 -1.50
N SER A 24 -3.69 -12.31 -2.77
CA SER A 24 -2.38 -12.84 -3.18
C SER A 24 -1.26 -12.25 -2.32
N GLU A 25 -0.41 -13.10 -1.74
CA GLU A 25 0.75 -12.70 -0.94
C GLU A 25 1.72 -11.78 -1.72
N ASN A 26 1.69 -11.83 -3.05
CA ASN A 26 2.56 -11.03 -3.91
C ASN A 26 1.94 -9.73 -4.41
N SER A 27 0.71 -9.40 -3.98
CA SER A 27 0.09 -8.14 -4.37
C SER A 27 0.63 -6.96 -3.57
N ASN A 28 0.82 -5.83 -4.26
CA ASN A 28 1.11 -4.55 -3.65
C ASN A 28 -0.20 -3.94 -3.14
N ILE A 29 -0.25 -3.66 -1.85
CA ILE A 29 -1.48 -3.27 -1.15
C ILE A 29 -1.22 -1.98 -0.39
N ILE A 30 -2.18 -1.06 -0.49
CA ILE A 30 -2.26 0.07 0.42
C ILE A 30 -3.58 0.00 1.20
N ASP A 31 -3.51 0.23 2.50
CA ASP A 31 -4.64 0.51 3.34
C ASP A 31 -4.56 1.98 3.78
N LEU A 32 -5.33 2.82 3.11
CA LEU A 32 -5.37 4.27 3.35
C LEU A 32 -5.99 4.61 4.72
N LYS A 33 -6.92 3.78 5.23
CA LYS A 33 -7.56 3.99 6.54
C LYS A 33 -6.62 3.60 7.67
N ALA A 34 -6.00 2.43 7.58
CA ALA A 34 -5.04 1.98 8.57
C ALA A 34 -3.66 2.65 8.41
N LYS A 35 -3.45 3.42 7.33
CA LYS A 35 -2.17 4.01 6.93
C LYS A 35 -1.06 2.98 6.80
N LYS A 36 -1.37 1.82 6.21
CA LYS A 36 -0.42 0.72 6.00
C LYS A 36 -0.14 0.54 4.53
N ALA A 37 1.11 0.27 4.19
CA ALA A 37 1.51 -0.09 2.85
C ALA A 37 2.29 -1.40 2.87
N LYS A 38 2.11 -2.20 1.81
CA LYS A 38 2.88 -3.39 1.50
C LYS A 38 3.26 -3.32 0.02
N ILE A 39 4.55 -3.38 -0.27
CA ILE A 39 5.07 -3.36 -1.63
C ILE A 39 6.18 -4.37 -1.80
N THR A 40 6.22 -5.05 -2.93
CA THR A 40 7.24 -6.01 -3.32
C THR A 40 8.05 -5.42 -4.46
N ILE A 41 9.37 -5.32 -4.28
CA ILE A 41 10.33 -4.78 -5.25
C ILE A 41 11.51 -5.75 -5.29
N ASP A 42 11.91 -6.23 -6.47
CA ASP A 42 13.02 -7.20 -6.65
C ASP A 42 12.96 -8.40 -5.69
N ASN A 43 11.79 -9.01 -5.54
CA ASN A 43 11.53 -10.12 -4.61
C ASN A 43 11.64 -9.78 -3.10
N PHE A 44 11.83 -8.51 -2.74
CA PHE A 44 11.77 -8.04 -1.36
C PHE A 44 10.42 -7.40 -1.06
N THR A 45 9.70 -7.93 -0.08
CA THR A 45 8.48 -7.31 0.43
C THR A 45 8.78 -6.36 1.58
N TYR A 46 8.40 -5.11 1.40
CA TYR A 46 8.44 -4.07 2.41
C TYR A 46 7.03 -3.81 2.91
N LYS A 47 6.87 -3.70 4.23
CA LYS A 47 5.58 -3.36 4.84
C LYS A 47 5.77 -2.43 6.02
N GLY A 48 4.85 -1.49 6.21
CA GLY A 48 4.92 -0.58 7.35
C GLY A 48 3.80 0.43 7.36
N ASP A 49 3.73 1.16 8.47
CA ASP A 49 2.86 2.32 8.60
C ASP A 49 3.49 3.48 7.81
N PHE A 50 2.71 4.07 6.91
CA PHE A 50 3.16 5.16 6.07
C PHE A 50 2.73 6.51 6.62
N GLN A 51 3.47 7.51 6.19
CA GLN A 51 3.06 8.89 6.28
C GLN A 51 3.15 9.55 4.91
N ILE A 52 2.44 10.67 4.77
CA ILE A 52 2.37 11.43 3.54
C ILE A 52 3.08 12.75 3.76
N PHE A 53 3.84 13.19 2.76
CA PHE A 53 4.40 14.53 2.73
C PHE A 53 4.41 15.09 1.31
N THR A 54 4.25 16.40 1.22
CA THR A 54 4.38 17.12 -0.05
C THR A 54 5.80 17.63 -0.22
N SER A 55 6.40 17.36 -1.37
CA SER A 55 7.64 18.00 -1.80
C SER A 55 7.31 19.25 -2.60
N LYS A 56 7.67 20.43 -2.06
CA LYS A 56 7.52 21.69 -2.81
C LYS A 56 8.43 21.76 -4.03
N LYS A 57 9.57 21.06 -3.99
CA LYS A 57 10.55 21.06 -5.08
C LYS A 57 10.07 20.23 -6.27
N ASP A 58 9.41 19.11 -6.01
CA ASP A 58 8.86 18.23 -7.05
C ASP A 58 7.40 18.56 -7.40
N ASN A 59 6.74 19.42 -6.63
CA ASN A 59 5.30 19.73 -6.71
C ASN A 59 4.42 18.46 -6.71
N LYS A 60 4.80 17.47 -5.89
CA LYS A 60 4.14 16.17 -5.78
C LYS A 60 4.02 15.74 -4.32
N ASP A 61 3.01 14.91 -4.07
CA ASP A 61 2.86 14.20 -2.80
C ASP A 61 3.59 12.85 -2.86
N PHE A 62 4.18 12.48 -1.73
CA PHE A 62 4.93 11.24 -1.55
C PHE A 62 4.43 10.48 -0.33
N LEU A 63 4.35 9.17 -0.49
CA LEU A 63 4.20 8.19 0.57
C LEU A 63 5.58 7.73 1.02
N ILE A 64 5.76 7.63 2.34
CA ILE A 64 7.02 7.18 2.92
C ILE A 64 6.78 6.32 4.14
N PHE A 65 7.52 5.22 4.23
CA PHE A 65 7.52 4.33 5.39
C PHE A 65 8.87 3.63 5.53
N SER A 66 9.14 3.13 6.73
CA SER A 66 10.36 2.35 7.00
C SER A 66 10.03 0.87 7.20
N TYR A 67 10.92 0.02 6.75
CA TYR A 67 10.93 -1.42 7.02
C TYR A 67 12.36 -1.90 7.26
N PHE A 68 12.62 -2.43 8.45
CA PHE A 68 13.99 -2.69 8.93
C PHE A 68 14.93 -1.51 8.66
N SER A 69 16.06 -1.71 7.99
CA SER A 69 17.08 -0.69 7.69
C SER A 69 16.81 0.12 6.42
N ARG A 70 15.61 0.00 5.84
CA ARG A 70 15.26 0.66 4.58
C ARG A 70 14.06 1.58 4.76
N THR A 71 14.09 2.70 4.05
CA THR A 71 12.97 3.62 3.91
C THR A 71 12.52 3.59 2.45
N ILE A 72 11.23 3.42 2.24
CA ILE A 72 10.62 3.35 0.93
C ILE A 72 9.90 4.67 0.73
N VAL A 73 10.16 5.32 -0.40
CA VAL A 73 9.50 6.55 -0.82
C VAL A 73 8.87 6.29 -2.17
N PHE A 74 7.60 6.60 -2.34
CA PHE A 74 6.97 6.50 -3.64
C PHE A 74 5.93 7.59 -3.88
N SER A 75 5.71 7.92 -5.15
CA SER A 75 4.69 8.86 -5.63
C SER A 75 3.68 8.11 -6.50
N THR A 76 2.49 8.68 -6.65
CA THR A 76 1.39 8.08 -7.42
C THR A 76 1.02 8.94 -8.62
N ASN A 77 0.43 8.32 -9.65
CA ASN A 77 -0.05 9.02 -10.84
C ASN A 77 -1.22 9.98 -10.54
N LYS A 78 -2.00 9.71 -9.50
CA LYS A 78 -3.09 10.57 -9.02
C LYS A 78 -2.69 11.28 -7.73
N PRO A 79 -3.21 12.50 -7.46
CA PRO A 79 -3.02 13.18 -6.19
C PRO A 79 -3.49 12.31 -5.01
N LEU A 80 -2.69 12.22 -3.94
CA LEU A 80 -3.03 11.37 -2.80
C LEU A 80 -4.32 11.80 -2.10
N ASN A 81 -4.66 13.09 -2.13
CA ASN A 81 -5.93 13.59 -1.61
C ASN A 81 -7.13 13.01 -2.37
N GLU A 82 -7.02 12.79 -3.68
CA GLU A 82 -8.07 12.13 -4.46
C GLU A 82 -8.16 10.65 -4.11
N ILE A 83 -7.01 9.98 -3.96
CA ILE A 83 -6.93 8.56 -3.57
C ILE A 83 -7.55 8.32 -2.18
N ILE A 84 -7.26 9.19 -1.21
CA ILE A 84 -7.75 9.06 0.17
C ILE A 84 -9.25 9.36 0.27
N ASN A 85 -9.73 10.37 -0.45
CA ASN A 85 -11.12 10.82 -0.33
C ASN A 85 -12.07 10.00 -1.22
N ASN A 86 -11.56 9.40 -2.30
CA ASN A 86 -12.36 8.63 -3.23
C ASN A 86 -12.33 7.14 -2.87
N LYS A 87 -13.38 6.68 -2.17
CA LYS A 87 -13.56 5.28 -1.78
C LYS A 87 -13.68 4.31 -2.96
N SER A 88 -13.92 4.83 -4.17
CA SER A 88 -14.13 4.04 -5.39
C SER A 88 -12.85 3.82 -6.21
N ILE A 89 -11.70 4.33 -5.76
CA ILE A 89 -10.42 4.04 -6.42
C ILE A 89 -9.95 2.67 -5.94
N ASP A 90 -10.11 1.68 -6.83
CA ASP A 90 -9.66 0.30 -6.61
C ASP A 90 -8.16 0.15 -6.78
N GLU A 91 -7.60 0.84 -7.78
CA GLU A 91 -6.20 0.70 -8.17
C GLU A 91 -5.61 2.05 -8.60
N PHE A 92 -4.31 2.20 -8.36
CA PHE A 92 -3.50 3.33 -8.83
C PHE A 92 -2.07 2.89 -9.09
N ASP A 93 -1.38 3.65 -9.93
CA ASP A 93 -0.02 3.32 -10.35
C ASP A 93 0.99 4.19 -9.62
N ILE A 94 2.14 3.59 -9.32
CA ILE A 94 3.31 4.31 -8.85
C ILE A 94 3.96 5.01 -10.03
N THR A 95 4.31 6.29 -9.86
CA THR A 95 5.12 7.01 -10.85
C THR A 95 6.59 7.05 -10.50
N ASP A 96 6.94 7.12 -9.22
CA ASP A 96 8.33 7.12 -8.77
C ASP A 96 8.45 6.23 -7.53
N ILE A 97 9.52 5.45 -7.46
CA ILE A 97 9.85 4.70 -6.25
C ILE A 97 11.36 4.72 -5.96
N LYS A 98 11.69 4.96 -4.70
CA LYS A 98 13.05 4.85 -4.17
C LYS A 98 13.07 4.03 -2.90
N VAL A 99 14.01 3.10 -2.83
CA VAL A 99 14.37 2.40 -1.60
C VAL A 99 15.69 2.94 -1.12
N ILE A 100 15.71 3.49 0.08
CA ILE A 100 16.84 4.20 0.66
C ILE A 100 17.34 3.40 1.87
N HIS A 101 18.64 3.11 1.94
CA HIS A 101 19.23 2.44 3.10
C HIS A 101 19.39 3.41 4.27
N SER A 102 18.30 3.67 4.98
CA SER A 102 18.27 4.41 6.24
C SER A 102 16.95 4.17 6.95
N LYS A 103 16.92 4.30 8.28
CA LYS A 103 15.69 4.34 9.10
C LYS A 103 15.19 5.76 9.34
N GLU A 104 15.99 6.77 9.01
CA GLU A 104 15.75 8.15 9.39
C GLU A 104 14.80 8.87 8.43
N ILE A 105 13.51 8.54 8.52
CA ILE A 105 12.45 9.14 7.71
C ILE A 105 12.50 10.67 7.72
N LYS A 106 12.73 11.29 8.89
CA LYS A 106 12.77 12.76 9.03
C LYS A 106 13.92 13.39 8.22
N SER A 107 15.09 12.76 8.22
CA SER A 107 16.27 13.22 7.49
C SER A 107 16.02 13.10 5.98
N ILE A 108 15.44 11.99 5.53
CA ILE A 108 15.07 11.75 4.13
C ILE A 108 14.05 12.79 3.65
N ILE A 109 12.97 13.01 4.39
CA ILE A 109 11.94 14.01 4.02
C ILE A 109 12.55 15.39 3.90
N ARG A 110 13.44 15.77 4.82
CA ARG A 110 14.10 17.07 4.78
C ARG A 110 14.94 17.22 3.53
N GLU A 111 15.65 16.18 3.13
CA GLU A 111 16.47 16.19 1.92
C GLU A 111 15.61 16.30 0.65
N ILE A 112 14.55 15.48 0.54
CA ILE A 112 13.62 15.50 -0.59
C ILE A 112 12.95 16.87 -0.71
N LYS A 113 12.47 17.45 0.40
CA LYS A 113 11.86 18.79 0.39
C LYS A 113 12.83 19.88 -0.09
N LYS A 114 14.14 19.73 0.16
CA LYS A 114 15.16 20.71 -0.24
C LYS A 114 15.62 20.54 -1.69
N ARG A 115 15.86 19.29 -2.11
CA ARG A 115 16.56 19.00 -3.38
C ARG A 115 15.70 18.31 -4.43
N GLY A 116 14.57 17.75 -4.03
CA GLY A 116 13.72 16.89 -4.85
C GLY A 116 14.08 15.42 -4.69
N VAL A 117 13.13 14.54 -5.01
CA VAL A 117 13.28 13.09 -4.80
C VAL A 117 14.41 12.49 -5.63
N HIS A 118 14.67 13.02 -6.83
CA HIS A 118 15.71 12.52 -7.73
C HIS A 118 17.13 13.01 -7.39
N ASN A 119 17.28 14.00 -6.50
CA ASN A 119 18.57 14.63 -6.18
C ASN A 119 19.03 14.35 -4.74
N ILE A 120 18.74 13.17 -4.23
CA ILE A 120 19.14 12.74 -2.88
C ILE A 120 20.61 12.32 -2.91
N GLN A 121 21.49 13.07 -2.22
CA GLN A 121 22.95 12.87 -2.28
C GLN A 121 23.55 12.28 -0.99
N ASN A 122 22.82 12.35 0.14
CA ASN A 122 23.33 11.95 1.46
C ASN A 122 22.94 10.55 1.90
N PHE A 123 22.37 9.75 1.00
CA PHE A 123 21.84 8.43 1.33
C PHE A 123 22.20 7.42 0.26
N ILE A 124 22.39 6.17 0.69
CA ILE A 124 22.57 5.04 -0.24
C ILE A 124 21.20 4.68 -0.81
N ILE A 125 21.06 4.77 -2.13
CA ILE A 125 19.89 4.34 -2.86
C ILE A 125 20.07 2.87 -3.21
N VAL A 126 19.18 2.02 -2.68
CA VAL A 126 19.15 0.57 -2.91
C VAL A 126 18.38 0.24 -4.17
N PHE A 127 17.34 1.02 -4.45
CA PHE A 127 16.50 0.87 -5.64
C PHE A 127 16.02 2.24 -6.08
N ASP A 128 16.01 2.44 -7.40
CA ASP A 128 15.51 3.63 -8.06
C ASP A 128 14.81 3.20 -9.34
N GLY A 129 13.48 3.34 -9.38
CA GLY A 129 12.69 2.78 -10.46
C GLY A 129 11.43 3.56 -10.75
N LEU A 130 11.00 3.45 -11.99
CA LEU A 130 9.72 3.90 -12.52
C LEU A 130 8.91 2.65 -12.90
N ASP A 131 8.84 1.67 -12.02
CA ASP A 131 8.11 0.45 -12.36
C ASP A 131 6.61 0.77 -12.34
N ASN A 132 5.89 0.27 -13.36
CA ASN A 132 4.42 0.23 -13.42
C ASN A 132 3.86 -0.72 -12.35
N ILE A 133 4.19 -0.45 -11.09
CA ILE A 133 3.72 -1.19 -9.93
C ILE A 133 2.33 -0.67 -9.64
N THR A 134 1.33 -1.49 -9.95
CA THR A 134 -0.05 -1.21 -9.59
C THR A 134 -0.29 -1.59 -8.13
N PHE A 135 -0.78 -0.63 -7.35
CA PHE A 135 -1.26 -0.86 -5.99
C PHE A 135 -2.76 -1.12 -5.99
N LYS A 136 -3.19 -2.11 -5.20
CA LYS A 136 -4.60 -2.33 -4.89
C LYS A 136 -4.96 -1.63 -3.58
N ASN A 137 -6.07 -0.90 -3.57
CA ASN A 137 -6.61 -0.28 -2.36
C ASN A 137 -7.40 -1.31 -1.55
N GLN A 138 -6.90 -1.67 -0.38
CA GLN A 138 -7.55 -2.68 0.47
C GLN A 138 -8.96 -2.26 0.90
N ASN A 139 -9.21 -0.95 1.01
CA ASN A 139 -10.51 -0.45 1.45
C ASN A 139 -11.63 -0.64 0.44
N SER A 140 -11.31 -0.78 -0.85
CA SER A 140 -12.32 -1.02 -1.88
C SER A 140 -12.63 -2.52 -2.04
N LEU A 141 -11.64 -3.39 -1.79
CA LEU A 141 -11.83 -4.86 -1.76
C LEU A 141 -12.86 -5.31 -0.72
N ILE A 142 -13.02 -4.57 0.38
CA ILE A 142 -13.96 -4.90 1.46
C ILE A 142 -15.41 -4.51 1.10
N ASN A 143 -15.62 -3.52 0.22
CA ASN A 143 -16.96 -3.04 -0.13
C ASN A 143 -17.62 -3.84 -1.28
N GLN A 144 -16.98 -4.91 -1.77
CA GLN A 144 -17.54 -5.82 -2.77
C GLN A 144 -18.23 -7.06 -2.13
N GLN A 145 -18.40 -7.06 -0.80
CA GLN A 145 -19.20 -8.02 -0.04
C GLN A 145 -20.54 -7.39 0.34
#